data_AF-A0A3D2ML32-F1
#
_entry.id   AF-A0A3D2ML32-F1
#
_cell.length_a   1.000
_cell.length_b   1.000
_cell.length_c   1.000
_cell.angle_alpha   90.00
_cell.angle_beta   90.00
_cell.angle_gamma   90.00
#
_symmetry.space_group_name_H-M   'P 1'
#
loop_
_entity.id
_entity.type
_entity.pdbx_description
1 polymer ?
#
loop_
_entity_poly.entity_id
_entity_poly.type
_entity_poly.pdbx_seq_one_letter_code
_entity_poly.pdbx_strand_id
1 'polypeptide(L)'
;VSRSFKEAPVFQSIFTGLIILGVLITLIPGLPIFEVLVILQDLNAAMLPILLIFIILLINNRRLMGRHVNNLAFNVISWGTVVLITILIILFLLNQIFGIPL
;
A
#
# COMPACT_ATOMS: atom_id res chain seq x y z
N VAL A 1 -0.33 -6.84 -22.65
CA VAL A 1 0.41 -6.00 -23.61
C VAL A 1 1.58 -5.38 -22.89
N SER A 2 2.76 -5.91 -23.18
CA SER A 2 4.07 -5.42 -22.75
C SER A 2 4.38 -4.13 -23.50
N ARG A 3 4.28 -2.99 -22.81
CA ARG A 3 4.84 -1.73 -23.28
C ARG A 3 6.05 -1.40 -22.42
N SER A 4 7.20 -1.64 -23.05
CA SER A 4 8.55 -1.37 -22.58
C SER A 4 8.73 0.10 -22.16
N PHE A 5 9.78 0.36 -21.38
CA PHE A 5 10.34 1.62 -20.83
C PHE A 5 10.29 2.92 -21.69
N LYS A 6 9.68 2.89 -22.87
CA LYS A 6 9.71 3.91 -23.92
C LYS A 6 8.39 4.67 -24.12
N GLU A 7 7.30 4.35 -23.42
CA GLU A 7 6.01 5.06 -23.59
C GLU A 7 5.88 6.34 -22.77
N ALA A 8 6.67 6.49 -21.69
CA ALA A 8 6.72 7.71 -20.88
C ALA A 8 8.16 7.94 -20.36
N PRO A 9 9.13 8.25 -21.23
CA PRO A 9 10.54 8.38 -20.86
C PRO A 9 10.75 9.44 -19.76
N VAL A 10 9.94 10.50 -19.76
CA VAL A 10 10.00 11.57 -18.76
C VAL A 10 9.63 11.06 -17.37
N PHE A 11 8.58 10.24 -17.23
CA PHE A 11 8.17 9.70 -15.93
C PHE A 11 9.21 8.72 -15.38
N GLN A 12 9.71 7.82 -16.22
CA GLN A 12 10.72 6.85 -15.81
C GLN A 12 12.03 7.54 -15.42
N SER A 13 12.48 8.55 -16.16
CA SER A 13 13.68 9.32 -15.81
C SER A 13 13.52 10.11 -14.52
N ILE A 14 12.36 10.71 -14.25
CA ILE A 14 12.08 11.39 -12.97
C ILE A 14 12.10 10.37 -11.82
N PHE A 15 11.46 9.22 -12.00
CA PHE A 15 11.44 8.16 -10.99
C PHE A 15 12.84 7.59 -10.71
N THR A 16 13.62 7.30 -11.75
CA THR A 16 15.02 6.87 -11.61
C THR A 16 15.87 7.96 -10.97
N GLY A 17 15.67 9.23 -11.31
CA GLY A 17 16.35 10.36 -10.69
C GLY A 17 16.05 10.48 -9.20
N LEU A 18 14.78 10.34 -8.80
CA LEU A 18 14.36 10.31 -7.40
C LEU A 18 15.00 9.15 -6.63
N ILE A 19 15.08 7.96 -7.23
CA ILE A 19 15.75 6.81 -6.59
C ILE A 19 17.24 7.10 -6.39
N ILE A 20 17.94 7.59 -7.42
CA ILE A 20 19.38 7.92 -7.33
C ILE A 20 19.63 8.97 -6.25
N LEU A 21 18.79 10.02 -6.20
CA LEU A 21 18.87 11.03 -5.16
C LEU A 21 18.64 10.44 -3.77
N GLY A 22 17.63 9.59 -3.61
CA GLY A 22 17.37 8.88 -2.36
C GLY A 22 18.57 8.03 -1.92
N VAL A 23 19.20 7.30 -2.84
CA VAL A 23 20.39 6.48 -2.55
C VAL A 23 21.59 7.34 -2.13
N LEU A 24 21.84 8.45 -2.84
CA LEU A 24 22.93 9.36 -2.51
C LEU A 24 22.76 9.99 -1.12
N ILE A 25 21.54 10.39 -0.77
CA ILE A 25 21.21 10.91 0.57
C ILE A 25 21.40 9.81 1.63
N THR A 26 20.95 8.59 1.35
CA THR A 26 21.04 7.43 2.25
C THR A 26 22.49 7.00 2.54
N LEU A 27 23.43 7.32 1.64
CA LEU A 27 24.86 7.00 1.79
C LEU A 27 25.58 7.88 2.82
N ILE A 28 24.97 8.97 3.29
CA ILE A 28 25.54 9.83 4.33
C ILE A 28 25.55 9.05 5.67
N PRO A 29 26.74 8.76 6.24
CA PRO A 29 26.83 8.02 7.49
C PRO A 29 26.28 8.89 8.64
N GLY A 30 25.31 8.36 9.38
CA GLY A 30 24.67 9.04 10.51
C GLY A 30 23.17 9.31 10.34
N LEU A 31 22.59 9.06 9.16
CA LEU A 31 21.14 9.03 9.01
C LEU A 31 20.57 7.71 9.55
N PRO A 32 19.52 7.73 10.39
CA PRO A 32 18.85 6.52 10.82
C PRO A 32 17.96 5.99 9.69
N ILE A 33 18.58 5.32 8.71
CA ILE A 33 17.91 4.73 7.53
C ILE A 33 16.75 3.82 7.97
N PHE A 34 16.98 3.05 9.03
CA PHE A 34 15.96 2.18 9.62
C PHE A 34 14.74 2.94 10.11
N GLU A 35 14.89 4.10 10.77
CA GLU A 35 13.75 4.90 11.23
C GLU A 35 12.93 5.43 10.07
N VAL A 36 13.60 5.92 9.02
CA VAL A 36 12.92 6.39 7.80
C VAL A 36 12.15 5.25 7.13
N LEU A 37 12.76 4.06 7.01
CA LEU A 37 12.11 2.89 6.44
C LEU A 37 10.91 2.42 7.25
N VAL A 38 11.00 2.45 8.58
CA VAL A 38 9.90 2.09 9.49
C VAL A 38 8.74 3.06 9.30
N ILE A 39 9.00 4.37 9.28
CA ILE A 39 7.94 5.38 9.03
C ILE A 39 7.27 5.17 7.66
N LEU A 40 8.06 4.88 6.62
CA LEU A 40 7.52 4.59 5.28
C LEU A 40 6.69 3.31 5.25
N GLN A 41 7.07 2.28 6.02
CA GLN A 41 6.28 1.05 6.16
C GLN A 41 4.99 1.30 6.93
N ASP A 42 5.04 2.05 8.03
CA ASP A 42 3.88 2.39 8.85
C ASP A 42 2.85 3.16 8.01
N LEU A 43 3.32 4.11 7.20
CA LEU A 43 2.46 4.85 6.27
C LEU A 43 1.85 3.93 5.20
N ASN A 44 2.64 3.04 4.60
CA ASN A 44 2.13 2.08 3.62
C ASN A 44 1.11 1.11 4.23
N ALA A 45 1.36 0.63 5.45
CA ALA A 45 0.42 -0.21 6.19
C ALA A 45 -0.88 0.54 6.46
N ALA A 46 -0.82 1.80 6.87
CA ALA A 46 -2.01 2.64 7.07
C ALA A 46 -2.80 2.89 5.76
N MET A 47 -2.14 2.87 4.60
CA MET A 47 -2.78 3.02 3.29
C MET A 47 -3.54 1.76 2.83
N LEU A 48 -3.12 0.56 3.26
CA LEU A 48 -3.76 -0.70 2.88
C LEU A 48 -5.28 -0.74 3.14
N PRO A 49 -5.82 -0.44 4.33
CA PRO A 49 -7.27 -0.55 4.58
C PRO A 49 -8.07 0.36 3.66
N ILE A 50 -7.57 1.57 3.41
CA ILE A 50 -8.18 2.51 2.46
C ILE A 50 -8.23 1.89 1.06
N LEU A 51 -7.10 1.34 0.62
CA LEU A 51 -6.97 0.71 -0.69
C LEU A 51 -7.86 -0.55 -0.82
N LEU A 52 -7.94 -1.38 0.22
CA LEU A 52 -8.82 -2.56 0.24
C LEU A 52 -10.31 -2.18 0.18
N ILE A 53 -10.72 -1.13 0.89
CA ILE A 53 -12.09 -0.61 0.80
C ILE A 53 -12.40 -0.15 -0.62
N PHE A 54 -11.48 0.59 -1.25
CA PHE A 54 -11.63 0.99 -2.64
C PHE A 54 -11.70 -0.21 -3.59
N ILE A 55 -10.87 -1.23 -3.38
CA ILE A 55 -10.90 -2.47 -4.16
C ILE A 55 -12.26 -3.16 -3.99
N ILE A 56 -12.79 -3.36 -2.78
CA ILE A 56 -14.12 -3.96 -2.59
C ILE A 56 -15.20 -3.14 -3.29
N LEU A 57 -15.16 -1.82 -3.17
CA LEU A 57 -16.14 -0.93 -3.79
C LEU A 57 -16.07 -1.02 -5.33
N LEU A 58 -14.86 -1.18 -5.88
CA LEU A 58 -14.63 -1.38 -7.31
C LEU A 58 -15.16 -2.73 -7.78
N ILE A 59 -14.85 -3.81 -7.07
CA ILE A 59 -15.26 -5.18 -7.39
C ILE A 59 -16.79 -5.35 -7.28
N ASN A 60 -17.42 -4.68 -6.30
CA ASN A 60 -18.86 -4.70 -6.13
C ASN A 60 -19.59 -3.88 -7.22
N ASN A 61 -18.88 -3.02 -7.95
CA ASN A 61 -19.47 -2.22 -9.00
C ASN A 61 -19.68 -3.02 -10.30
N ARG A 62 -20.92 -3.47 -10.53
CA ARG A 62 -21.34 -4.18 -11.75
C ARG A 62 -21.06 -3.40 -13.04
N ARG A 63 -21.01 -2.06 -12.98
CA ARG A 63 -20.72 -1.20 -14.15
C ARG A 63 -19.26 -1.27 -14.59
N LEU A 64 -18.34 -1.63 -13.68
CA LEU A 64 -16.90 -1.71 -13.93
C LEU A 64 -16.43 -3.17 -14.14
N MET A 65 -17.02 -4.14 -13.42
CA MET A 65 -16.65 -5.56 -13.53
C MET A 65 -17.49 -6.38 -14.54
N GLY A 66 -18.58 -5.82 -15.06
CA GLY A 66 -19.45 -6.51 -16.02
C GLY A 66 -20.13 -7.76 -15.44
N ARG A 67 -19.83 -8.94 -15.98
CA ARG A 67 -20.48 -10.22 -15.60
C ARG A 67 -19.81 -10.96 -14.44
N HIS A 68 -18.58 -10.60 -14.04
CA HIS A 68 -17.81 -11.28 -12.99
C HIS A 68 -17.83 -10.48 -11.69
N VAL A 69 -19.02 -10.13 -11.20
CA VAL A 69 -19.15 -9.45 -9.92
C VAL A 69 -19.04 -10.43 -8.77
N ASN A 70 -18.54 -9.95 -7.64
CA ASN A 70 -18.47 -10.76 -6.43
C ASN A 70 -19.87 -11.25 -6.05
N ASN A 71 -20.06 -12.57 -6.00
CA ASN A 71 -21.28 -13.15 -5.46
C ASN A 71 -21.35 -12.89 -3.96
N LEU A 72 -22.56 -12.94 -3.39
CA LEU A 72 -22.82 -12.59 -1.99
C LEU A 72 -21.90 -13.32 -1.00
N ALA A 73 -21.58 -14.60 -1.26
CA ALA A 73 -20.62 -15.38 -0.49
C ALA A 73 -19.18 -14.84 -0.57
N PHE A 74 -18.71 -14.47 -1.75
CA PHE A 74 -17.37 -13.87 -1.88
C PHE A 74 -17.32 -12.45 -1.31
N ASN A 75 -18.41 -11.68 -1.38
CA ASN A 75 -18.47 -10.36 -0.77
C ASN A 75 -18.34 -10.44 0.75
N VAL A 76 -18.96 -11.44 1.39
CA VAL A 76 -18.82 -11.71 2.83
C VAL A 76 -17.37 -12.07 3.19
N ILE A 77 -16.72 -12.93 2.41
CA ILE A 77 -15.31 -13.30 2.63
C ILE A 77 -14.41 -12.07 2.44
N SER A 78 -14.59 -11.31 1.36
CA SER A 78 -13.80 -10.10 1.10
C SER A 78 -13.96 -9.07 2.22
N TRP A 79 -15.20 -8.80 2.66
CA TRP A 79 -15.44 -7.92 3.81
C TRP A 79 -14.82 -8.47 5.09
N GLY A 80 -14.89 -9.78 5.33
CA GLY A 80 -14.24 -10.43 6.47
C GLY A 80 -12.73 -10.22 6.47
N THR A 81 -12.07 -10.41 5.33
CA THR A 81 -10.63 -10.15 5.17
C THR A 81 -10.28 -8.68 5.38
N VAL A 82 -11.10 -7.76 4.88
CA VAL A 82 -10.88 -6.32 5.08
C VAL A 82 -11.01 -5.91 6.53
N VAL A 83 -12.04 -6.38 7.21
CA VAL A 83 -12.24 -6.12 8.63
C VAL A 83 -11.08 -6.69 9.44
N LEU A 84 -10.67 -7.94 9.17
CA LEU A 84 -9.56 -8.58 9.85
C LEU A 84 -8.24 -7.84 9.64
N ILE A 85 -7.89 -7.48 8.40
CA ILE A 85 -6.67 -6.73 8.08
C ILE A 85 -6.72 -5.33 8.72
N THR A 86 -7.86 -4.65 8.65
CA THR A 86 -8.03 -3.33 9.26
C THR A 86 -7.82 -3.37 10.77
N ILE A 87 -8.38 -4.38 11.45
CA ILE A 87 -8.17 -4.57 12.89
C ILE A 87 -6.70 -4.84 13.20
N LEU A 88 -6.04 -5.74 12.45
CA LEU A 88 -4.62 -6.03 12.63
C LEU A 88 -3.73 -4.79 12.47
N ILE A 89 -4.02 -3.96 11.46
CA ILE A 89 -3.27 -2.72 11.20
C ILE A 89 -3.50 -1.70 12.31
N ILE A 90 -4.75 -1.55 12.79
CA ILE A 90 -5.05 -0.68 13.93
C ILE A 90 -4.28 -1.14 15.18
N LEU A 91 -4.31 -2.45 15.47
CA LEU A 91 -3.55 -3.01 16.59
C LEU A 91 -2.04 -2.78 16.45
N PHE A 92 -1.49 -2.99 15.26
CA PHE A 92 -0.09 -2.75 14.95
C PHE A 92 0.29 -1.28 15.16
N LEU A 93 -0.50 -0.33 14.62
CA LEU A 93 -0.26 1.10 14.79
C LEU A 93 -0.41 1.55 16.24
N LEU A 94 -1.37 0.98 16.99
CA LEU A 94 -1.52 1.24 18.42
C LEU A 94 -0.30 0.75 19.21
N ASN A 95 0.22 -0.44 18.90
CA ASN A 95 1.44 -0.94 19.51
C ASN A 95 2.63 -0.01 19.19
N GLN A 96 2.80 0.34 17.91
CA GLN A 96 3.87 1.21 17.44
C GLN A 96 3.86 2.60 18.10
N ILE A 97 2.67 3.18 18.33
CA ILE A 97 2.52 4.53 18.91
C ILE A 97 2.58 4.51 20.44
N PHE A 98 1.91 3.55 21.09
CA PHE A 98 1.76 3.52 22.55
C PHE A 98 2.79 2.61 23.24
N GLY A 99 3.64 1.88 22.50
CA GLY A 99 4.67 1.00 23.03
C GLY A 99 4.11 -0.14 23.90
N ILE A 100 2.85 -0.53 23.68
CA ILE A 100 2.17 -1.55 24.48
C ILE A 100 2.70 -2.91 24.03
N PRO A 101 3.41 -3.69 24.89
CA PRO A 101 3.88 -5.01 24.52
C PRO A 101 2.68 -5.96 24.49
N LEU A 102 2.13 -6.20 23.30
CA LEU A 102 1.24 -7.32 23.00
C LEU A 102 2.05 -8.47 22.41
#